data_AF-A0A1H7KCB9-F1
#
_entry.id   AF-A0A1H7KCB9-F1
#
_cell.length_a   1.000
_cell.length_b   1.000
_cell.length_c   1.000
_cell.angle_alpha   90.00
_cell.angle_beta   90.00
_cell.angle_gamma   90.00
#
_symmetry.space_group_name_H-M   'P 1'
#
loop_
_entity.id
_entity.type
_entity.pdbx_description
1 polymer ?
#
loop_
_entity_poly.entity_id
_entity_poly.type
_entity_poly.pdbx_seq_one_letter_code
_entity_poly.pdbx_strand_id
1 'polypeptide(L)'
;MSTPYSGATPAGSQGYAEPTPQNYAADYSEGQQYSGNMGTPTTESGQPDVEGVSVGALIGEVTKDLSTLMRQELELAKVELKVEAKKAGQGAGMFGAAGFAGYMVALFLSLALMWALASAIPTGWAGLIVAVLWGVIGAVAFVMGRKKFQQVNPKPERTVDTLQQVPGALKPH
;
A
#
# COMPACT_ATOMS: atom_id res chain seq x y z
N MET A 1 26.26 -4.05 62.69
CA MET A 1 25.85 -2.71 62.21
C MET A 1 25.65 -2.81 60.71
N SER A 2 24.38 -2.95 60.31
CA SER A 2 23.93 -3.13 58.94
C SER A 2 23.63 -1.77 58.32
N THR A 3 24.36 -1.40 57.27
CA THR A 3 24.02 -0.28 56.40
C THR A 3 22.85 -0.68 55.50
N PRO A 4 21.76 0.11 55.43
CA PRO A 4 20.69 -0.15 54.47
C PRO A 4 21.10 0.35 53.08
N TYR A 5 20.98 -0.53 52.09
CA TYR A 5 21.07 -0.21 50.67
C TYR A 5 19.89 0.69 50.29
N SER A 6 20.23 1.92 49.87
CA SER A 6 19.32 2.98 49.45
C SER A 6 18.73 2.68 48.08
N GLY A 7 17.45 3.05 47.91
CA GLY A 7 16.62 2.69 46.76
C GLY A 7 17.10 3.23 45.42
N ALA A 8 17.01 2.35 44.42
CA ALA A 8 16.83 2.72 43.03
C ALA A 8 15.58 2.00 42.53
N THR A 9 14.53 2.79 42.29
CA THR A 9 13.24 2.39 41.73
C THR A 9 13.43 1.85 40.32
N PRO A 10 13.04 0.61 39.99
CA PRO A 10 12.83 0.25 38.60
C PRO A 10 11.56 0.94 38.11
N ALA A 11 11.74 1.87 37.16
CA ALA A 11 10.62 2.45 36.43
C ALA A 11 9.89 1.35 35.66
N GLY A 12 8.63 1.12 36.03
CA GLY A 12 7.60 0.59 35.14
C GLY A 12 7.77 -0.85 34.67
N SER A 13 7.74 -1.83 35.58
CA SER A 13 7.15 -3.12 35.22
C SER A 13 5.64 -2.90 35.06
N GLN A 14 5.19 -2.54 33.86
CA GLN A 14 3.78 -2.68 33.52
C GLN A 14 3.48 -4.17 33.64
N GLY A 15 2.81 -4.53 34.74
CA GLY A 15 2.28 -5.86 34.92
C GLY A 15 1.43 -6.20 33.71
N TYR A 16 1.72 -7.34 33.10
CA TYR A 16 0.72 -8.04 32.34
C TYR A 16 -0.44 -8.25 33.31
N ALA A 17 -1.50 -7.46 33.16
CA ALA A 17 -2.75 -7.77 33.79
C ALA A 17 -3.15 -9.14 33.25
N GLU A 18 -3.12 -10.16 34.11
CA GLU A 18 -3.77 -11.43 33.81
C GLU A 18 -5.21 -11.10 33.40
N PRO A 19 -5.64 -11.50 32.20
CA PRO A 19 -7.06 -11.48 31.90
C PRO A 19 -7.69 -12.45 32.91
N THR A 20 -8.55 -11.91 33.77
CA THR A 20 -9.40 -12.70 34.64
C THR A 20 -10.04 -13.81 33.79
N PRO A 21 -10.08 -15.08 34.25
CA PRO A 21 -10.89 -16.09 33.61
C PRO A 21 -12.34 -15.71 33.89
N GLN A 22 -12.88 -14.80 33.06
CA GLN A 22 -14.30 -14.66 32.92
C GLN A 22 -14.83 -16.05 32.59
N ASN A 23 -15.68 -16.56 33.47
CA ASN A 23 -16.44 -17.77 33.24
C ASN A 23 -17.20 -17.63 31.93
N TYR A 24 -16.58 -18.08 30.83
CA TYR A 24 -17.24 -18.40 29.57
C TYR A 24 -17.95 -19.75 29.75
N ALA A 25 -18.79 -19.85 30.78
CA ALA A 25 -19.88 -20.79 30.77
C ALA A 25 -20.99 -20.14 29.94
N ALA A 26 -20.74 -20.07 28.63
CA ALA A 26 -21.81 -19.90 27.68
C ALA A 26 -22.65 -21.18 27.78
N ASP A 27 -23.82 -20.98 28.38
CA ASP A 27 -24.99 -21.83 28.33
C ASP A 27 -25.04 -22.67 27.05
N TYR A 28 -24.75 -23.98 27.17
CA TYR A 28 -25.00 -24.95 26.12
C TYR A 28 -26.44 -25.45 26.24
N SER A 29 -27.40 -24.54 26.15
CA SER A 29 -28.79 -24.89 25.96
C SER A 29 -29.18 -24.66 24.50
N GLU A 30 -29.67 -25.75 23.91
CA GLU A 30 -30.51 -25.80 22.72
C GLU A 30 -29.87 -25.39 21.37
N GLY A 31 -29.38 -26.43 20.68
CA GLY A 31 -30.07 -26.85 19.46
C GLY A 31 -30.13 -25.81 18.34
N GLN A 32 -28.98 -25.46 17.77
CA GLN A 32 -28.96 -25.13 16.35
C GLN A 32 -28.09 -26.15 15.62
N GLN A 33 -28.80 -27.14 15.06
CA GLN A 33 -28.32 -27.92 13.95
C GLN A 33 -27.80 -26.95 12.89
N TYR A 34 -26.48 -26.78 12.85
CA TYR A 34 -25.81 -26.21 11.69
C TYR A 34 -26.06 -27.17 10.54
N SER A 35 -27.15 -26.91 9.80
CA SER A 35 -27.41 -27.48 8.49
C SER A 35 -26.43 -26.86 7.51
N GLY A 36 -25.15 -27.22 7.65
CA GLY A 36 -24.26 -27.26 6.50
C GLY A 36 -24.85 -28.33 5.60
N ASN A 37 -25.45 -27.89 4.50
CA ASN A 37 -26.09 -28.73 3.49
C ASN A 37 -25.03 -29.59 2.76
N MET A 38 -24.43 -30.52 3.50
CA MET A 38 -23.55 -31.57 3.00
C MET A 38 -24.27 -32.91 3.22
N GLY A 39 -25.57 -32.93 2.93
CA GLY A 39 -26.24 -34.18 2.63
C GLY A 39 -25.97 -34.47 1.16
N THR A 40 -24.96 -35.27 0.85
CA THR A 40 -25.19 -36.23 -0.24
C THR A 40 -26.45 -36.98 0.18
N PRO A 41 -27.59 -36.85 -0.53
CA PRO A 41 -28.75 -37.67 -0.22
C PRO A 41 -28.23 -39.10 -0.16
N THR A 42 -28.51 -39.80 0.94
CA THR A 42 -28.08 -41.18 1.11
C THR A 42 -29.33 -42.01 1.01
N THR A 43 -29.27 -43.09 0.23
CA THR A 43 -30.35 -44.07 0.18
C THR A 43 -30.53 -44.70 1.57
N GLU A 44 -31.67 -45.35 1.83
CA GLU A 44 -31.92 -46.10 3.08
C GLU A 44 -30.81 -47.11 3.43
N SER A 45 -29.99 -47.52 2.44
CA SER A 45 -28.81 -48.38 2.59
C SER A 45 -27.51 -47.66 2.94
N GLY A 46 -27.52 -46.34 3.16
CA GLY A 46 -26.34 -45.54 3.54
C GLY A 46 -25.38 -45.23 2.39
N GLN A 47 -25.85 -45.34 1.13
CA GLN A 47 -25.05 -45.16 -0.07
C GLN A 47 -25.38 -43.80 -0.71
N PRO A 48 -24.41 -43.05 -1.25
CA PRO A 48 -24.68 -41.75 -1.87
C PRO A 48 -25.66 -41.92 -3.05
N ASP A 49 -26.85 -41.35 -2.90
CA ASP A 49 -27.92 -41.27 -3.89
C ASP A 49 -27.51 -40.30 -5.00
N VAL A 50 -26.80 -40.87 -5.98
CA VAL A 50 -26.32 -40.16 -7.16
C VAL A 50 -27.32 -40.24 -8.33
N GLU A 51 -28.47 -40.89 -8.16
CA GLU A 51 -29.47 -41.08 -9.23
C GLU A 51 -30.19 -39.77 -9.62
N GLY A 52 -30.10 -38.71 -8.81
CA GLY A 52 -30.73 -37.42 -9.08
C GLY A 52 -29.78 -36.22 -9.28
N VAL A 53 -28.48 -36.37 -9.04
CA VAL A 53 -27.53 -35.24 -9.15
C VAL A 53 -27.11 -35.07 -10.61
N SER A 54 -27.82 -34.20 -11.32
CA SER A 54 -27.49 -33.90 -12.71
C SER A 54 -26.08 -33.30 -12.82
N VAL A 55 -25.36 -33.61 -13.91
CA VAL A 55 -24.06 -33.00 -14.24
C VAL A 55 -24.14 -31.46 -14.25
N GLY A 56 -25.31 -30.90 -14.57
CA GLY A 56 -25.57 -29.47 -14.50
C GLY A 56 -25.51 -28.90 -13.07
N ALA A 57 -25.89 -29.67 -12.06
CA ALA A 57 -25.78 -29.27 -10.66
C ALA A 57 -24.32 -29.22 -10.19
N LEU A 58 -23.50 -30.23 -10.55
CA LEU A 58 -22.07 -30.24 -10.23
C LEU A 58 -21.31 -29.09 -10.91
N ILE A 59 -21.59 -28.79 -12.17
CA ILE A 59 -20.98 -27.64 -12.85
C ILE A 59 -21.43 -26.31 -12.23
N GLY A 60 -22.69 -26.23 -11.78
CA GLY A 60 -23.20 -25.07 -11.03
C GLY A 60 -22.45 -24.83 -9.72
N GLU A 61 -22.19 -25.90 -8.95
CA GLU A 61 -21.43 -25.86 -7.70
C GLU A 61 -19.98 -25.40 -7.94
N VAL A 62 -19.28 -26.02 -8.91
CA VAL A 62 -17.89 -25.65 -9.25
C VAL A 62 -17.79 -24.20 -9.73
N THR A 63 -18.73 -23.74 -10.54
CA THR A 63 -18.76 -22.34 -11.02
C THR A 63 -18.98 -21.37 -9.86
N LYS A 64 -19.81 -21.75 -8.89
CA LYS A 64 -20.07 -20.96 -7.68
C LYS A 64 -18.84 -20.90 -6.78
N ASP A 65 -18.11 -21.99 -6.63
CA ASP A 65 -16.87 -22.05 -5.86
C ASP A 65 -15.76 -21.21 -6.51
N LEU A 66 -15.59 -21.30 -7.83
CA LEU A 66 -14.65 -20.44 -8.57
C LEU A 66 -15.01 -18.96 -8.46
N SER A 67 -16.31 -18.62 -8.56
CA SER A 67 -16.80 -17.24 -8.36
C SER A 67 -16.50 -16.73 -6.95
N THR A 68 -16.60 -17.62 -5.95
CA THR A 68 -16.28 -17.30 -4.55
C THR A 68 -14.77 -17.06 -4.37
N LEU A 69 -13.91 -17.91 -4.93
CA LEU A 69 -12.46 -17.73 -4.91
C LEU A 69 -12.03 -16.44 -5.61
N MET A 70 -12.56 -16.16 -6.80
CA MET A 70 -12.28 -14.93 -7.54
C MET A 70 -12.65 -13.68 -6.75
N ARG A 71 -13.79 -13.69 -6.05
CA ARG A 71 -14.19 -12.58 -5.17
C ARG A 71 -13.23 -12.42 -4.00
N GLN A 72 -12.80 -13.50 -3.37
CA GLN A 72 -11.85 -13.47 -2.26
C GLN A 72 -10.48 -12.94 -2.69
N GLU A 73 -9.95 -13.39 -3.83
CA GLU A 73 -8.69 -12.89 -4.40
C GLU A 73 -8.77 -11.39 -4.72
N LEU A 74 -9.90 -10.93 -5.28
CA LEU A 74 -10.14 -9.51 -5.53
C LEU A 74 -10.26 -8.70 -4.23
N GLU A 75 -10.91 -9.23 -3.20
CA GLU A 75 -11.01 -8.59 -1.89
C GLU A 75 -9.64 -8.46 -1.22
N LEU A 76 -8.82 -9.51 -1.29
CA LEU A 76 -7.46 -9.51 -0.79
C LEU A 76 -6.57 -8.51 -1.56
N ALA A 77 -6.59 -8.57 -2.90
CA ALA A 77 -5.84 -7.65 -3.76
C ALA A 77 -6.25 -6.19 -3.50
N LYS A 78 -7.54 -5.94 -3.24
CA LYS A 78 -8.04 -4.61 -2.88
C LYS A 78 -7.49 -4.13 -1.53
N VAL A 79 -7.38 -5.01 -0.54
CA VAL A 79 -6.78 -4.70 0.76
C VAL A 79 -5.30 -4.40 0.61
N GLU A 80 -4.56 -5.25 -0.12
CA GLU A 80 -3.12 -5.06 -0.37
C GLU A 80 -2.86 -3.76 -1.13
N LEU A 81 -3.59 -3.52 -2.22
CA LEU A 81 -3.51 -2.27 -2.98
C LEU A 81 -3.79 -1.04 -2.11
N LYS A 82 -4.73 -1.11 -1.16
CA LYS A 82 -5.02 0.00 -0.24
C LYS A 82 -3.84 0.26 0.70
N VAL A 83 -3.19 -0.78 1.20
CA VAL A 83 -1.99 -0.66 2.06
C VAL A 83 -0.83 -0.06 1.26
N GLU A 84 -0.59 -0.57 0.04
CA GLU A 84 0.44 -0.04 -0.84
C GLU A 84 0.17 1.41 -1.23
N ALA A 85 -1.06 1.75 -1.62
CA ALA A 85 -1.47 3.10 -1.95
C ALA A 85 -1.31 4.05 -0.77
N LYS A 86 -1.61 3.61 0.46
CA LYS A 86 -1.38 4.41 1.68
C LYS A 86 0.11 4.65 1.90
N LYS A 87 0.95 3.63 1.75
CA LYS A 87 2.41 3.75 1.90
C LYS A 87 3.00 4.67 0.84
N ALA A 88 2.61 4.51 -0.41
CA ALA A 88 3.01 5.37 -1.52
C ALA A 88 2.53 6.81 -1.29
N GLY A 89 1.28 7.00 -0.85
CA GLY A 89 0.71 8.32 -0.54
C GLY A 89 1.41 9.02 0.63
N GLN A 90 1.76 8.29 1.69
CA GLN A 90 2.57 8.83 2.79
C GLN A 90 3.96 9.24 2.31
N GLY A 91 4.63 8.38 1.53
CA GLY A 91 5.93 8.70 0.94
C GLY A 91 5.87 9.94 0.06
N ALA A 92 4.90 10.01 -0.87
CA ALA A 92 4.68 11.17 -1.72
C ALA A 92 4.38 12.44 -0.90
N GLY A 93 3.58 12.34 0.17
CA GLY A 93 3.31 13.44 1.08
C GLY A 93 4.56 13.95 1.79
N MET A 94 5.39 13.05 2.31
CA MET A 94 6.66 13.40 2.96
C MET A 94 7.64 14.06 1.98
N PHE A 95 7.78 13.53 0.76
CA PHE A 95 8.61 14.15 -0.27
C PHE A 95 8.07 15.52 -0.71
N GLY A 96 6.75 15.68 -0.79
CA GLY A 96 6.12 16.98 -1.03
C GLY A 96 6.45 18.00 0.06
N ALA A 97 6.31 17.62 1.32
CA ALA A 97 6.67 18.47 2.45
C ALA A 97 8.17 18.82 2.48
N ALA A 98 9.04 17.83 2.23
CA ALA A 98 10.48 18.05 2.15
C ALA A 98 10.85 18.99 0.98
N GLY A 99 10.21 18.84 -0.18
CA GLY A 99 10.40 19.73 -1.33
C GLY A 99 9.98 21.16 -1.01
N PHE A 100 8.82 21.36 -0.36
CA PHE A 100 8.37 22.68 0.06
C PHE A 100 9.29 23.31 1.11
N ALA A 101 9.69 22.56 2.13
CA ALA A 101 10.63 23.02 3.15
C ALA A 101 11.98 23.41 2.53
N GLY A 102 12.51 22.59 1.62
CA GLY A 102 13.73 22.89 0.87
C GLY A 102 13.61 24.17 0.03
N TYR A 103 12.46 24.37 -0.64
CA TYR A 103 12.17 25.60 -1.38
C TYR A 103 12.14 26.84 -0.46
N MET A 104 11.52 26.75 0.72
CA MET A 104 11.52 27.84 1.70
C MET A 104 12.93 28.16 2.21
N VAL A 105 13.75 27.15 2.52
CA VAL A 105 15.15 27.33 2.91
C VAL A 105 15.93 28.05 1.81
N ALA A 106 15.78 27.60 0.56
CA ALA A 106 16.42 28.23 -0.59
C ALA A 106 16.00 29.70 -0.77
N LEU A 107 14.72 30.02 -0.57
CA LEU A 107 14.21 31.40 -0.63
C LEU A 107 14.84 32.28 0.47
N PHE A 108 14.86 31.82 1.72
CA PHE A 108 15.45 32.59 2.82
C PHE A 108 16.96 32.76 2.66
N LEU A 109 17.67 31.73 2.20
CA LEU A 109 19.10 31.84 1.88
C LEU A 109 19.34 32.84 0.75
N SER A 110 18.46 32.90 -0.25
CA SER A 110 18.58 33.87 -1.36
C SER A 110 18.42 35.30 -0.86
N LEU A 111 17.44 35.55 0.01
CA LEU A 111 17.26 36.85 0.65
C LEU A 111 18.46 37.19 1.53
N ALA A 112 18.90 36.26 2.38
CA ALA A 112 20.07 36.46 3.24
C ALA A 112 21.33 36.78 2.43
N LEU A 113 21.56 36.05 1.33
CA LEU A 113 22.68 36.31 0.42
C LEU A 113 22.56 37.68 -0.25
N MET A 114 21.38 38.05 -0.73
CA MET A 114 21.14 39.37 -1.32
C MET A 114 21.41 40.49 -0.32
N TRP A 115 20.93 40.36 0.92
CA TRP A 115 21.19 41.33 1.99
C TRP A 115 22.67 41.39 2.39
N ALA A 116 23.34 40.24 2.47
CA ALA A 116 24.77 40.17 2.73
C ALA A 116 25.58 40.88 1.63
N LEU A 117 25.25 40.64 0.36
CA LEU A 117 25.88 41.33 -0.77
C LEU A 117 25.55 42.83 -0.78
N ALA A 118 24.31 43.20 -0.46
CA ALA A 118 23.88 44.60 -0.40
C ALA A 118 24.65 45.43 0.66
N SER A 119 25.32 44.79 1.63
CA SER A 119 26.21 45.48 2.56
C SER A 119 27.52 45.97 1.92
N ALA A 120 27.91 45.37 0.78
CA ALA A 120 29.15 45.67 0.08
C ALA A 120 28.94 46.35 -1.29
N ILE A 121 27.79 46.13 -1.94
CA ILE A 121 27.47 46.65 -3.28
C ILE A 121 26.02 47.18 -3.35
N PRO A 122 25.66 48.03 -4.33
CA PRO A 122 24.27 48.50 -4.47
C PRO A 122 23.28 47.34 -4.62
N THR A 123 22.12 47.46 -3.97
CA THR A 123 21.10 46.38 -3.88
C THR A 123 20.67 45.82 -5.23
N GLY A 124 20.62 46.66 -6.28
CA GLY A 124 20.30 46.21 -7.63
C GLY A 124 21.31 45.18 -8.18
N TRP A 125 22.60 45.40 -7.95
CA TRP A 125 23.66 44.47 -8.37
C TRP A 125 23.67 43.20 -7.52
N ALA A 126 23.41 43.31 -6.22
CA ALA A 126 23.23 42.15 -5.35
C ALA A 126 22.09 41.25 -5.83
N GLY A 127 20.93 41.83 -6.15
CA GLY A 127 19.79 41.11 -6.71
C GLY A 127 20.11 40.44 -8.06
N LEU A 128 20.85 41.13 -8.94
CA LEU A 128 21.26 40.58 -10.23
C LEU A 128 22.18 39.37 -10.07
N ILE A 129 23.15 39.42 -9.14
CA ILE A 129 24.04 38.27 -8.86
C ILE A 129 23.24 37.06 -8.39
N VAL A 130 22.30 37.25 -7.46
CA VAL A 130 21.43 36.17 -6.96
C VAL A 130 20.54 35.62 -8.07
N ALA A 131 20.02 36.48 -8.96
CA ALA A 131 19.22 36.07 -10.10
C ALA A 131 20.03 35.22 -11.10
N VAL A 132 21.28 35.63 -11.40
CA VAL A 132 22.18 34.85 -12.28
C VAL A 132 22.50 33.49 -11.65
N LEU A 133 22.75 33.44 -10.33
CA LEU A 133 22.98 32.20 -9.59
C LEU A 133 21.81 31.22 -9.76
N TRP A 134 20.57 31.68 -9.57
CA TRP A 134 19.38 30.85 -9.80
C TRP A 134 19.16 30.48 -11.26
N GLY A 135 19.51 31.38 -12.19
CA GLY A 135 19.49 31.11 -13.62
C GLY A 135 20.40 29.93 -14.00
N VAL A 136 21.61 29.87 -13.43
CA VAL A 136 22.56 28.77 -13.64
C VAL A 136 22.01 27.46 -13.03
N ILE A 137 21.53 27.50 -11.79
CA ILE A 137 20.92 26.33 -11.13
C ILE A 137 19.75 25.80 -11.96
N GLY A 138 18.86 26.69 -12.41
CA GLY A 138 17.71 26.35 -13.24
C GLY A 138 18.10 25.76 -14.60
N ALA A 139 19.11 26.32 -15.27
CA ALA A 139 19.61 25.81 -16.54
C ALA A 139 20.18 24.39 -16.40
N VAL A 140 20.97 24.14 -15.34
CA VAL A 140 21.52 22.80 -15.05
C VAL A 140 20.39 21.81 -14.76
N ALA A 141 19.45 22.17 -13.88
CA ALA A 141 18.31 21.32 -13.54
C ALA A 141 17.46 20.99 -14.78
N PHE A 142 17.21 21.96 -15.65
CA PHE A 142 16.48 21.76 -16.90
C PHE A 142 17.19 20.77 -17.83
N VAL A 143 18.50 20.93 -18.02
CA VAL A 143 19.29 20.01 -18.87
C VAL A 143 19.29 18.60 -18.30
N MET A 144 19.47 18.44 -16.99
CA MET A 144 19.44 17.13 -16.33
C MET A 144 18.06 16.48 -16.41
N GLY A 145 17.00 17.24 -16.11
CA GLY A 145 15.62 16.78 -16.21
C GLY A 145 15.26 16.36 -17.62
N ARG A 146 15.64 17.15 -18.63
CA ARG A 146 15.45 16.82 -20.04
C ARG A 146 16.14 15.52 -20.43
N LYS A 147 17.40 15.30 -20.01
CA LYS A 147 18.13 14.05 -20.27
C LYS A 147 17.44 12.84 -19.63
N LYS A 148 16.95 12.97 -18.41
CA LYS A 148 16.22 11.91 -17.73
C LYS A 148 14.91 11.58 -18.43
N PHE A 149 14.16 12.60 -18.86
CA PHE A 149 12.90 12.41 -19.57
C PHE A 149 13.11 11.72 -20.94
N GLN A 150 14.18 12.07 -21.65
CA GLN A 150 14.55 11.44 -22.93
C GLN A 150 14.97 9.96 -22.80
N GLN A 151 15.35 9.51 -21.60
CA GLN A 151 15.71 8.11 -21.34
C GLN A 151 14.51 7.24 -20.94
N VAL A 152 13.36 7.84 -20.67
CA VAL A 152 12.14 7.10 -20.38
C VAL A 152 11.51 6.68 -21.71
N ASN A 153 11.60 5.40 -22.06
CA ASN A 153 10.83 4.82 -23.16
C ASN A 153 9.41 4.50 -22.65
N PRO A 154 8.36 5.22 -23.09
CA PRO A 154 6.99 4.97 -22.65
C PRO A 154 6.36 3.72 -23.29
N LYS A 155 7.02 3.09 -24.27
CA LYS A 155 6.56 1.81 -24.83
C LYS A 155 7.07 0.67 -23.94
N PRO A 156 6.19 -0.13 -23.31
CA PRO A 156 6.58 -1.41 -22.78
C PRO A 156 6.84 -2.33 -23.98
N GLU A 157 8.06 -2.32 -24.52
CA GLU A 157 8.45 -3.09 -25.72
C GLU A 157 8.05 -4.57 -25.60
N ARG A 158 8.06 -5.11 -24.38
CA ARG A 158 7.68 -6.50 -24.11
C ARG A 158 6.17 -6.79 -24.16
N THR A 159 5.32 -5.79 -23.90
CA THR A 159 3.86 -5.99 -23.86
C THR A 159 3.24 -5.84 -25.24
N VAL A 160 3.77 -4.95 -26.09
CA VAL A 160 3.25 -4.76 -27.45
C VAL A 160 3.59 -5.95 -28.36
N ASP A 161 4.78 -6.54 -28.22
CA ASP A 161 5.17 -7.71 -29.03
C ASP A 161 4.34 -8.96 -28.70
N THR A 162 3.94 -9.12 -27.43
CA THR A 162 3.11 -10.26 -27.01
C THR A 162 1.66 -10.10 -27.48
N LEU A 163 1.14 -8.87 -27.53
CA LEU A 163 -0.21 -8.59 -28.03
C LEU A 163 -0.30 -8.62 -29.57
N GLN A 164 0.79 -8.30 -30.27
CA GLN A 164 0.85 -8.39 -31.74
C GLN A 164 1.05 -9.82 -32.26
N GLN A 165 1.41 -10.78 -31.41
CA GLN A 165 1.56 -12.20 -31.77
C GLN A 165 0.26 -13.01 -31.66
N VAL A 166 -0.85 -12.44 -31.14
CA VAL A 166 -2.16 -13.12 -31.08
C VAL A 166 -3.23 -12.52 -32.03
N PRO A 167 -2.97 -12.27 -33.33
CA PRO A 167 -4.02 -12.03 -34.31
C PRO A 167 -4.46 -13.38 -34.90
N GLY A 168 -5.25 -14.16 -34.17
CA GLY A 168 -5.74 -15.45 -34.71
C GLY A 168 -6.73 -16.25 -33.87
N ALA A 169 -6.77 -16.07 -32.55
CA ALA A 169 -7.59 -16.91 -31.67
C ALA A 169 -9.07 -16.49 -31.52
N LEU A 170 -9.49 -15.40 -32.17
CA LEU A 170 -10.88 -14.89 -32.13
C LEU A 170 -11.55 -14.93 -33.51
N LYS A 171 -11.50 -16.09 -34.18
CA LYS A 171 -12.47 -16.41 -35.24
C LYS A 171 -13.45 -17.44 -34.69
N PRO A 172 -14.72 -17.07 -34.42
CA PRO A 172 -15.74 -18.06 -34.10
C PRO A 172 -16.00 -18.91 -35.34
N HIS A 173 -16.08 -20.24 -35.13
CA HIS A 173 -16.71 -21.17 -36.08
C HIS A 173 -18.20 -21.25 -35.79
#